data_AF-A0A7W8USK9-F1
#
_entry.id   AF-A0A7W8USK9-F1
#
_cell.length_a   1.000
_cell.length_b   1.000
_cell.length_c   1.000
_cell.angle_alpha   90.00
_cell.angle_beta   90.00
_cell.angle_gamma   90.00
#
_symmetry.space_group_name_H-M   'P 1'
#
loop_
_entity.id
_entity.type
_entity.pdbx_description
1 polymer ?
#
loop_
_entity_poly.entity_id
_entity_poly.type
_entity_poly.pdbx_seq_one_letter_code
_entity_poly.pdbx_strand_id
1 'polypeptide(L)'
;MLETRIFPRPPRRSLALACALVLAASAAHAAAAPLAYVTSEKAGVGVIDLDQMTLTQTFPVGAGGPRGLSLNADGTRLLVANKNTNDLAVIDTATGKVVQRVKIGKNPEYVRVRNGYAYVTYEPGEDGGPPGAKPDAKGDNKPAANAGNKPGADDDDANKPPAEIAIIDMKNWHVIRSVTSGHETEGIEFSRDGQMMLVTNEGDDTVSIYHTRTGAPIRTVKLAAGGRPRGIRLSPDGKHYVVTLESLSKFVVIDAHTFEVVKTVDTKLGPYGVAFGPNGQRLFVAAARDRVVQVFDGHTYEHVADVPVGQRCWHFSFTPDGSKLMVACGRSDAVYVLDAKSYQPLKQIGELPLAWGIVTYPHSDGSIESH
;
A
#
# COMPACT_ATOMS: atom_id res chain seq x y z
N MET A 1 60.92 75.94 25.18
CA MET A 1 61.28 74.51 25.18
C MET A 1 59.98 73.71 25.10
N LEU A 2 59.62 73.22 23.91
CA LEU A 2 59.14 71.85 23.69
C LEU A 2 58.88 71.69 22.19
N GLU A 3 59.55 70.71 21.61
CA GLU A 3 59.49 70.33 20.20
C GLU A 3 58.08 69.85 19.80
N THR A 4 57.67 70.16 18.58
CA THR A 4 56.54 69.49 17.92
C THR A 4 57.00 69.07 16.52
N ARG A 5 57.26 67.78 16.34
CA ARG A 5 57.45 67.14 15.03
C ARG A 5 56.11 66.65 14.52
N ILE A 6 55.68 67.05 13.32
CA ILE A 6 54.79 66.24 12.47
C ILE A 6 55.23 66.39 10.99
N PHE A 7 55.48 65.22 10.37
CA PHE A 7 55.97 64.93 9.03
C PHE A 7 54.84 64.91 7.96
N PRO A 8 55.16 64.88 6.64
CA PRO A 8 54.28 65.34 5.56
C PRO A 8 53.27 64.31 5.04
N ARG A 9 52.26 64.82 4.31
CA ARG A 9 51.15 64.11 3.66
C ARG A 9 51.59 63.05 2.63
N PRO A 10 50.85 61.92 2.49
CA PRO A 10 51.00 61.03 1.35
C PRO A 10 50.09 61.43 0.16
N PRO A 11 50.38 60.98 -1.08
CA PRO A 11 49.64 61.35 -2.26
C PRO A 11 48.43 60.44 -2.52
N ARG A 12 47.45 60.99 -3.26
CA ARG A 12 46.21 60.36 -3.69
C ARG A 12 46.48 59.07 -4.48
N ARG A 13 45.82 57.97 -4.11
CA ARG A 13 45.70 56.75 -4.94
C ARG A 13 44.25 56.57 -5.39
N SER A 14 44.12 56.36 -6.70
CA SER A 14 42.89 56.18 -7.47
C SER A 14 42.08 54.97 -6.99
N LEU A 15 40.76 55.15 -6.88
CA LEU A 15 39.80 54.09 -6.56
C LEU A 15 39.49 53.31 -7.85
N ALA A 16 40.00 52.09 -7.98
CA ALA A 16 39.53 51.14 -8.99
C ALA A 16 38.51 50.20 -8.34
N LEU A 17 37.27 50.26 -8.81
CA LEU A 17 36.14 49.46 -8.37
C LEU A 17 36.29 48.04 -8.95
N ALA A 18 36.58 47.06 -8.09
CA ALA A 18 36.55 45.65 -8.48
C ALA A 18 35.14 45.09 -8.23
N CYS A 19 34.36 44.89 -9.29
CA CYS A 19 33.14 44.09 -9.26
C CYS A 19 33.51 42.61 -9.07
N ALA A 20 33.29 42.08 -7.87
CA ALA A 20 33.34 40.64 -7.62
C ALA A 20 32.02 40.00 -8.10
N LEU A 21 32.07 39.31 -9.24
CA LEU A 21 31.03 38.37 -9.66
C LEU A 21 31.08 37.14 -8.76
N VAL A 22 30.12 37.02 -7.83
CA VAL A 22 29.86 35.77 -7.12
C VAL A 22 29.09 34.87 -8.07
N LEU A 23 29.77 33.90 -8.69
CA LEU A 23 29.09 32.75 -9.28
C LEU A 23 28.55 31.88 -8.15
N ALA A 24 27.26 32.03 -7.85
CA ALA A 24 26.54 31.05 -7.07
C ALA A 24 26.41 29.78 -7.93
N ALA A 25 27.24 28.77 -7.66
CA ALA A 25 27.03 27.44 -8.18
C ALA A 25 25.78 26.87 -7.50
N SER A 26 24.62 26.99 -8.14
CA SER A 26 23.45 26.19 -7.81
C SER A 26 23.78 24.74 -8.13
N ALA A 27 24.18 23.96 -7.13
CA ALA A 27 24.18 22.52 -7.22
C ALA A 27 22.72 22.09 -7.43
N ALA A 28 22.35 21.82 -8.68
CA ALA A 28 21.13 21.09 -8.97
C ALA A 28 21.30 19.72 -8.30
N HIS A 29 20.67 19.52 -7.15
CA HIS A 29 20.43 18.19 -6.63
C HIS A 29 19.59 17.49 -7.70
N ALA A 30 20.20 16.59 -8.48
CA ALA A 30 19.42 15.67 -9.29
C ALA A 30 18.49 14.94 -8.32
N ALA A 31 17.19 15.22 -8.40
CA ALA A 31 16.22 14.48 -7.62
C ALA A 31 16.40 13.00 -7.95
N ALA A 32 16.42 12.14 -6.92
CA ALA A 32 16.49 10.70 -7.15
C ALA A 32 15.35 10.29 -8.11
N ALA A 33 15.66 9.44 -9.08
CA ALA A 33 14.67 8.97 -10.04
C ALA A 33 13.46 8.36 -9.31
N PRO A 34 12.23 8.58 -9.78
CA PRO A 34 11.04 8.01 -9.16
C PRO A 34 11.06 6.48 -9.32
N LEU A 35 10.72 5.76 -8.25
CA LEU A 35 10.78 4.29 -8.20
C LEU A 35 9.44 3.70 -7.76
N ALA A 36 9.15 2.48 -8.22
CA ALA A 36 8.18 1.59 -7.57
C ALA A 36 8.90 0.45 -6.85
N TYR A 37 8.37 0.06 -5.69
CA TYR A 37 8.80 -1.12 -4.96
C TYR A 37 7.66 -2.13 -4.96
N VAL A 38 7.96 -3.37 -5.34
CA VAL A 38 6.97 -4.43 -5.51
C VAL A 38 7.39 -5.65 -4.74
N THR A 39 6.59 -6.09 -3.77
CA THR A 39 6.86 -7.35 -3.10
C THR A 39 6.54 -8.52 -4.01
N SER A 40 7.39 -9.53 -3.97
CA SER A 40 7.24 -10.81 -4.64
C SER A 40 7.44 -11.91 -3.60
N GLU A 41 6.41 -12.71 -3.36
CA GLU A 41 6.44 -13.77 -2.33
C GLU A 41 7.59 -14.78 -2.56
N LYS A 42 8.16 -14.82 -3.78
CA LYS A 42 9.22 -15.74 -4.18
C LYS A 42 10.58 -15.10 -4.45
N ALA A 43 10.68 -13.79 -4.69
CA ALA A 43 11.93 -13.15 -5.12
C ALA A 43 12.44 -12.03 -4.19
N GLY A 44 11.60 -11.47 -3.32
CA GLY A 44 11.97 -10.31 -2.50
C GLY A 44 11.22 -9.05 -2.91
N VAL A 45 11.91 -7.92 -3.04
CA VAL A 45 11.31 -6.66 -3.48
C VAL A 45 11.90 -6.24 -4.82
N GLY A 46 11.10 -6.28 -5.89
CA GLY A 46 11.47 -5.70 -7.16
C GLY A 46 11.47 -4.18 -7.13
N VAL A 47 12.44 -3.56 -7.80
CA VAL A 47 12.59 -2.11 -7.92
C VAL A 47 12.39 -1.72 -9.37
N ILE A 48 11.35 -0.96 -9.65
CA ILE A 48 11.00 -0.52 -11.00
C ILE A 48 11.39 0.95 -11.14
N ASP A 49 12.17 1.27 -12.16
CA ASP A 49 12.42 2.65 -12.59
C ASP A 49 11.17 3.17 -13.29
N LEU A 50 10.62 4.30 -12.82
CA LEU A 50 9.35 4.83 -13.32
C LEU A 50 9.50 5.69 -14.58
N ASP A 51 10.70 6.15 -14.91
CA ASP A 51 10.95 6.86 -16.17
C ASP A 51 11.04 5.87 -17.33
N GLN A 52 11.70 4.73 -17.09
CA GLN A 52 11.93 3.67 -18.08
C GLN A 52 10.83 2.59 -18.05
N MET A 53 10.07 2.50 -16.97
CA MET A 53 9.09 1.45 -16.70
C MET A 53 9.71 0.06 -16.81
N THR A 54 10.86 -0.14 -16.17
CA THR A 54 11.65 -1.39 -16.22
C THR A 54 12.02 -1.84 -14.82
N LEU A 55 11.99 -3.16 -14.60
CA LEU A 55 12.60 -3.76 -13.41
C LEU A 55 14.12 -3.57 -13.50
N THR A 56 14.71 -2.90 -12.51
CA THR A 56 16.15 -2.58 -12.50
C THR A 56 16.95 -3.50 -11.60
N GLN A 57 16.35 -3.94 -10.49
CA GLN A 57 16.97 -4.83 -9.52
C GLN A 57 15.91 -5.45 -8.60
N THR A 58 16.33 -6.45 -7.84
CA THR A 58 15.51 -7.09 -6.81
C THR A 58 16.28 -7.08 -5.49
N PHE A 59 15.72 -6.45 -4.47
CA PHE A 59 16.26 -6.43 -3.12
C PHE A 59 15.97 -7.76 -2.41
N PRO A 60 17.00 -8.47 -1.93
CA PRO A 60 16.80 -9.74 -1.24
C PRO A 60 16.25 -9.52 0.16
N VAL A 61 15.19 -10.25 0.51
CA VAL A 61 14.62 -10.28 1.87
C VAL A 61 14.82 -11.63 2.57
N GLY A 62 15.58 -12.54 1.94
CA GLY A 62 15.77 -13.92 2.38
C GLY A 62 14.53 -14.78 2.15
N ALA A 63 14.35 -15.82 2.96
CA ALA A 63 13.19 -16.74 2.88
C ALA A 63 11.87 -16.11 3.39
N GLY A 64 11.73 -14.78 3.35
CA GLY A 64 10.70 -14.02 4.06
C GLY A 64 9.27 -14.23 3.57
N GLY A 65 9.06 -14.53 2.28
CA GLY A 65 7.71 -14.53 1.70
C GLY A 65 7.03 -13.17 1.86
N PRO A 66 7.58 -12.10 1.25
CA PRO A 66 7.11 -10.74 1.48
C PRO A 66 5.71 -10.51 0.89
N ARG A 67 4.85 -9.84 1.65
CA ARG A 67 3.48 -9.46 1.29
C ARG A 67 3.32 -7.94 1.36
N GLY A 68 2.69 -7.40 2.38
CA GLY A 68 2.50 -5.97 2.57
C GLY A 68 3.82 -5.21 2.64
N LEU A 69 3.82 -4.02 2.03
CA LEU A 69 4.93 -3.09 2.12
C LEU A 69 4.44 -1.65 2.26
N SER A 70 5.27 -0.83 2.87
CA SER A 70 5.06 0.61 2.95
C SER A 70 6.41 1.32 3.06
N LEU A 71 6.43 2.61 2.75
CA LEU A 71 7.62 3.45 2.84
C LEU A 71 7.48 4.43 4.00
N ASN A 72 8.59 4.79 4.62
CA ASN A 72 8.63 5.97 5.47
C ASN A 72 8.47 7.27 4.64
N ALA A 73 8.22 8.38 5.32
CA ALA A 73 7.85 9.64 4.66
C ALA A 73 8.90 10.15 3.66
N ASP A 74 10.19 9.97 3.97
CA ASP A 74 11.31 10.40 3.12
C ASP A 74 11.80 9.33 2.13
N GLY A 75 11.13 8.18 2.06
CA GLY A 75 11.43 7.08 1.14
C GLY A 75 12.76 6.37 1.39
N THR A 76 13.47 6.67 2.48
CA THR A 76 14.78 6.05 2.78
C THR A 76 14.65 4.64 3.37
N ARG A 77 13.46 4.25 3.84
CA ARG A 77 13.18 2.95 4.45
C ARG A 77 11.93 2.33 3.85
N LEU A 78 12.10 1.13 3.32
CA LEU A 78 11.01 0.25 2.93
C LEU A 78 10.75 -0.76 4.05
N LEU A 79 9.50 -0.86 4.48
CA LEU A 79 9.04 -1.75 5.53
C LEU A 79 8.23 -2.86 4.88
N VAL A 80 8.61 -4.11 5.11
CA VAL A 80 8.05 -5.28 4.40
C VAL A 80 7.62 -6.35 5.41
N ALA A 81 6.33 -6.69 5.40
CA ALA A 81 5.78 -7.80 6.16
C ALA A 81 6.19 -9.13 5.51
N ASN A 82 6.87 -9.98 6.27
CA ASN A 82 7.36 -11.26 5.80
C ASN A 82 6.59 -12.39 6.49
N LYS A 83 5.78 -13.10 5.71
CA LYS A 83 4.96 -14.20 6.18
C LYS A 83 5.78 -15.30 6.85
N ASN A 84 6.81 -15.79 6.15
CA ASN A 84 7.51 -17.02 6.53
C ASN A 84 8.49 -16.82 7.69
N THR A 85 9.03 -15.60 7.84
CA THR A 85 9.93 -15.25 8.94
C THR A 85 9.23 -14.59 10.12
N ASN A 86 7.92 -14.35 10.02
CA ASN A 86 7.09 -13.84 11.10
C ASN A 86 7.63 -12.50 11.65
N ASP A 87 8.10 -11.63 10.75
CA ASP A 87 8.78 -10.38 11.05
C ASP A 87 8.45 -9.27 10.06
N LEU A 88 8.80 -8.04 10.43
CA LEU A 88 8.86 -6.90 9.54
C LEU A 88 10.33 -6.64 9.20
N ALA A 89 10.71 -6.74 7.92
CA ALA A 89 12.02 -6.30 7.46
C ALA A 89 12.01 -4.80 7.17
N VAL A 90 13.05 -4.10 7.61
CA VAL A 90 13.32 -2.71 7.26
C VAL A 90 14.50 -2.69 6.31
N ILE A 91 14.29 -2.18 5.10
CA ILE A 91 15.26 -2.16 4.02
C ILE A 91 15.69 -0.72 3.79
N ASP A 92 17.00 -0.48 3.75
CA ASP A 92 17.55 0.79 3.29
C ASP A 92 17.42 0.87 1.77
N THR A 93 16.66 1.86 1.28
CA THR A 93 16.29 1.93 -0.15
C THR A 93 17.46 2.30 -1.06
N ALA A 94 18.49 2.97 -0.52
CA ALA A 94 19.69 3.32 -1.28
C ALA A 94 20.58 2.10 -1.55
N THR A 95 20.65 1.16 -0.60
CA THR A 95 21.53 -0.01 -0.69
C THR A 95 20.81 -1.32 -0.98
N GLY A 96 19.48 -1.35 -0.84
CA GLY A 96 18.67 -2.57 -0.96
C GLY A 96 18.87 -3.58 0.16
N LYS A 97 19.59 -3.21 1.23
CA LYS A 97 19.94 -4.13 2.33
C LYS A 97 18.91 -4.05 3.45
N VAL A 98 18.55 -5.21 4.00
CA VAL A 98 17.82 -5.29 5.26
C VAL A 98 18.72 -4.77 6.38
N VAL A 99 18.32 -3.66 7.00
CA VAL A 99 19.07 -3.00 8.09
C VAL A 99 18.48 -3.31 9.47
N GLN A 100 17.23 -3.75 9.53
CA GLN A 100 16.57 -4.15 10.78
C GLN A 100 15.52 -5.22 10.50
N ARG A 101 15.31 -6.10 11.49
CA ARG A 101 14.17 -7.01 11.55
C ARG A 101 13.43 -6.79 12.87
N VAL A 102 12.11 -6.63 12.80
CA VAL A 102 11.25 -6.47 13.97
C VAL A 102 10.39 -7.71 14.07
N LYS A 103 10.50 -8.45 15.17
CA LYS A 103 9.66 -9.63 15.40
C LYS A 103 8.21 -9.19 15.61
N ILE A 104 7.27 -9.77 14.85
CA ILE A 104 5.85 -9.42 14.89
C ILE A 104 5.04 -10.57 15.48
N GLY A 105 4.85 -11.62 14.70
CA GLY A 105 3.93 -12.71 14.99
C GLY A 105 3.72 -13.53 13.73
N LYS A 106 2.89 -14.58 13.82
CA LYS A 106 2.66 -15.50 12.71
C LYS A 106 1.93 -14.80 11.56
N ASN A 107 2.30 -15.10 10.30
CA ASN A 107 1.65 -14.59 9.09
C ASN A 107 1.41 -13.06 9.06
N PRO A 108 2.45 -12.21 9.09
CA PRO A 108 2.27 -10.79 8.81
C PRO A 108 1.75 -10.56 7.38
N GLU A 109 0.70 -9.75 7.23
CA GLU A 109 -0.04 -9.58 5.97
C GLU A 109 0.17 -8.18 5.35
N TYR A 110 -0.28 -7.14 6.05
CA TYR A 110 -0.39 -5.77 5.53
C TYR A 110 0.45 -4.79 6.33
N VAL A 111 0.92 -3.71 5.70
CA VAL A 111 1.72 -2.67 6.34
C VAL A 111 1.19 -1.29 5.96
N ARG A 112 0.91 -0.45 6.96
CA ARG A 112 0.75 0.99 6.77
C ARG A 112 1.71 1.75 7.68
N VAL A 113 2.24 2.86 7.18
CA VAL A 113 3.07 3.79 7.95
C VAL A 113 2.30 5.08 8.15
N ARG A 114 2.31 5.61 9.38
CA ARG A 114 1.76 6.94 9.69
C ARG A 114 2.46 7.56 10.89
N ASN A 115 2.86 8.83 10.77
CA ASN A 115 3.38 9.64 11.86
C ASN A 115 4.53 9.00 12.67
N GLY A 116 5.46 8.31 11.97
CA GLY A 116 6.62 7.65 12.60
C GLY A 116 6.33 6.27 13.20
N TYR A 117 5.16 5.70 12.91
CA TYR A 117 4.78 4.36 13.34
C TYR A 117 4.43 3.48 12.14
N ALA A 118 4.76 2.20 12.25
CA ALA A 118 4.27 1.17 11.35
C ALA A 118 3.17 0.37 12.03
N TYR A 119 2.13 0.06 11.28
CA TYR A 119 0.98 -0.73 11.70
C TYR A 119 0.95 -1.96 10.80
N VAL A 120 1.14 -3.13 11.41
CA VAL A 120 1.33 -4.39 10.68
C VAL A 120 0.28 -5.38 11.16
N THR A 121 -0.58 -5.84 10.26
CA THR A 121 -1.52 -6.93 10.58
C THR A 121 -0.77 -8.27 10.60
N TYR A 122 -1.14 -9.16 11.51
CA TYR A 122 -0.62 -10.52 11.58
C TYR A 122 -1.66 -11.48 12.19
N GLU A 123 -1.53 -12.77 11.89
CA GLU A 123 -2.58 -13.77 12.14
C GLU A 123 -2.02 -14.99 12.90
N PRO A 124 -2.02 -14.95 14.24
CA PRO A 124 -1.57 -16.07 15.07
C PRO A 124 -2.36 -17.37 14.86
N GLY A 125 -3.67 -17.24 14.60
CA GLY A 125 -4.58 -18.38 14.50
C GLY A 125 -4.67 -19.03 13.13
N GLU A 126 -4.03 -18.47 12.10
CA GLU A 126 -4.14 -19.00 10.74
C GLU A 126 -2.98 -19.94 10.37
N ASP A 127 -3.33 -21.04 9.71
CA ASP A 127 -2.42 -22.05 9.17
C ASP A 127 -2.67 -22.20 7.66
N GLY A 128 -2.19 -21.25 6.84
CA GLY A 128 -2.40 -21.39 5.40
C GLY A 128 -2.18 -20.14 4.55
N GLY A 129 -2.44 -20.29 3.26
CA GLY A 129 -2.65 -19.17 2.33
C GLY A 129 -4.15 -18.95 2.11
N PRO A 130 -4.55 -17.87 1.42
CA PRO A 130 -5.96 -17.47 1.32
C PRO A 130 -6.87 -18.61 0.80
N PRO A 131 -8.12 -18.72 1.30
CA PRO A 131 -9.03 -19.81 0.92
C PRO A 131 -9.32 -19.80 -0.58
N GLY A 132 -9.13 -20.94 -1.25
CA GLY A 132 -9.50 -21.14 -2.66
C GLY A 132 -8.37 -21.48 -3.63
N ALA A 133 -7.14 -21.75 -3.16
CA ALA A 133 -6.12 -22.39 -4.00
C ALA A 133 -6.46 -23.87 -4.29
N LYS A 134 -7.52 -24.13 -5.07
CA LYS A 134 -7.52 -25.36 -5.88
C LYS A 134 -6.41 -25.17 -6.93
N PRO A 135 -5.55 -26.18 -7.18
CA PRO A 135 -4.70 -26.16 -8.35
C PRO A 135 -5.62 -26.07 -9.56
N ASP A 136 -5.47 -25.03 -10.39
CA ASP A 136 -6.14 -25.00 -11.68
C ASP A 136 -5.70 -26.24 -12.45
N ALA A 137 -6.62 -27.21 -12.56
CA ALA A 137 -6.46 -28.34 -13.43
C ALA A 137 -6.32 -27.79 -14.86
N LYS A 138 -5.27 -28.24 -15.55
CA LYS A 138 -5.11 -28.03 -16.99
C LYS A 138 -6.41 -28.40 -17.69
N GLY A 139 -6.79 -27.57 -18.66
CA GLY A 139 -8.10 -27.51 -19.25
C GLY A 139 -8.66 -28.85 -19.72
N ASP A 140 -9.99 -28.96 -19.63
CA ASP A 140 -10.83 -29.55 -20.66
C ASP A 140 -12.29 -29.11 -20.40
N ASN A 141 -12.95 -28.67 -21.48
CA ASN A 141 -14.34 -28.23 -21.50
C ASN A 141 -15.29 -29.36 -21.08
N LYS A 142 -16.10 -29.15 -20.03
CA LYS A 142 -17.40 -29.83 -19.86
C LYS A 142 -18.38 -28.92 -19.09
N PRO A 143 -19.67 -28.84 -19.48
CA PRO A 143 -20.55 -27.79 -19.02
C PRO A 143 -21.04 -28.02 -17.59
N ALA A 144 -21.35 -26.90 -16.93
CA ALA A 144 -21.77 -26.79 -15.54
C ALA A 144 -22.93 -27.75 -15.20
N ALA A 145 -22.69 -28.61 -14.21
CA ALA A 145 -23.73 -29.33 -13.49
C ALA A 145 -23.86 -28.72 -12.08
N ASN A 146 -25.11 -28.44 -11.70
CA ASN A 146 -25.54 -27.87 -10.42
C ASN A 146 -24.70 -28.30 -9.21
N ALA A 147 -24.04 -27.35 -8.57
CA ALA A 147 -23.38 -27.53 -7.27
C ALA A 147 -24.35 -27.14 -6.14
N GLY A 148 -25.34 -27.99 -5.90
CA GLY A 148 -25.87 -28.17 -4.55
C GLY A 148 -24.96 -29.16 -3.81
N ASN A 149 -23.88 -28.68 -3.19
CA ASN A 149 -23.23 -29.33 -2.06
C ASN A 149 -22.12 -28.44 -1.48
N LYS A 150 -22.33 -28.03 -0.22
CA LYS A 150 -21.25 -27.57 0.67
C LYS A 150 -20.20 -28.68 0.79
N PRO A 151 -18.91 -28.41 0.58
CA PRO A 151 -17.85 -29.27 1.10
C PRO A 151 -17.47 -28.81 2.51
N GLY A 152 -17.67 -29.71 3.48
CA GLY A 152 -16.89 -29.80 4.73
C GLY A 152 -17.08 -28.68 5.75
N ALA A 153 -18.11 -28.82 6.59
CA ALA A 153 -17.97 -28.47 7.99
C ALA A 153 -17.17 -29.61 8.64
N ASP A 154 -16.02 -29.31 9.22
CA ASP A 154 -15.36 -29.98 10.36
C ASP A 154 -13.93 -29.41 10.50
N ASP A 155 -13.84 -28.21 11.06
CA ASP A 155 -12.78 -27.80 11.98
C ASP A 155 -13.34 -26.64 12.80
N ASP A 156 -13.17 -26.68 14.11
CA ASP A 156 -13.73 -25.71 15.06
C ASP A 156 -13.09 -24.31 14.89
N ASP A 157 -13.49 -23.57 13.85
CA ASP A 157 -13.03 -22.21 13.51
C ASP A 157 -13.31 -21.18 14.64
N ALA A 158 -14.22 -21.49 15.57
CA ALA A 158 -14.57 -20.59 16.67
C ALA A 158 -13.47 -20.40 17.74
N ASN A 159 -12.41 -21.21 17.71
CA ASN A 159 -11.33 -21.18 18.71
C ASN A 159 -9.97 -20.73 18.18
N LYS A 160 -9.88 -20.32 16.91
CA LYS A 160 -8.63 -19.76 16.38
C LYS A 160 -8.34 -18.44 17.09
N PRO A 161 -7.08 -18.19 17.50
CA PRO A 161 -6.68 -16.87 17.97
C PRO A 161 -7.03 -15.78 16.95
N PRO A 162 -7.60 -14.64 17.39
CA PRO A 162 -7.87 -13.51 16.51
C PRO A 162 -6.57 -12.98 15.90
N ALA A 163 -6.69 -12.29 14.77
CA ALA A 163 -5.61 -11.50 14.22
C ALA A 163 -5.30 -10.30 15.10
N GLU A 164 -4.12 -9.73 14.92
CA GLU A 164 -3.63 -8.60 15.70
C GLU A 164 -2.97 -7.56 14.80
N ILE A 165 -2.94 -6.31 15.26
CA ILE A 165 -2.17 -5.22 14.65
C ILE A 165 -0.99 -4.86 15.55
N ALA A 166 0.23 -5.14 15.10
CA ALA A 166 1.44 -4.67 15.75
C ALA A 166 1.67 -3.18 15.42
N ILE A 167 1.77 -2.35 16.46
CA ILE A 167 2.16 -0.94 16.36
C ILE A 167 3.64 -0.84 16.72
N ILE A 168 4.44 -0.35 15.77
CA ILE A 168 5.90 -0.32 15.86
C ILE A 168 6.35 1.14 15.87
N ASP A 169 7.15 1.52 16.85
CA ASP A 169 7.85 2.81 16.84
C ASP A 169 9.06 2.72 15.90
N MET A 170 9.07 3.53 14.84
CA MET A 170 10.12 3.50 13.82
C MET A 170 11.41 4.22 14.26
N LYS A 171 11.41 4.92 15.40
CA LYS A 171 12.61 5.55 15.95
C LYS A 171 13.61 4.52 16.49
N ASN A 172 13.10 3.43 17.04
CA ASN A 172 13.88 2.39 17.72
C ASN A 172 13.47 0.96 17.31
N TRP A 173 12.52 0.82 16.38
CA TRP A 173 12.15 -0.44 15.72
C TRP A 173 11.70 -1.54 16.68
N HIS A 174 10.84 -1.18 17.63
CA HIS A 174 10.22 -2.12 18.56
C HIS A 174 8.70 -2.04 18.50
N VAL A 175 8.06 -3.19 18.69
CA VAL A 175 6.61 -3.27 18.89
C VAL A 175 6.29 -2.62 20.23
N ILE A 176 5.53 -1.53 20.20
CA ILE A 176 5.06 -0.84 21.42
C ILE A 176 3.72 -1.38 21.91
N ARG A 177 2.97 -2.05 21.03
CA ARG A 177 1.64 -2.58 21.30
C ARG A 177 1.24 -3.60 20.24
N SER A 178 0.49 -4.62 20.65
CA SER A 178 -0.36 -5.40 19.75
C SER A 178 -1.82 -5.11 20.09
N VAL A 179 -2.64 -4.92 19.06
CA VAL A 179 -4.08 -4.63 19.18
C VAL A 179 -4.83 -5.82 18.63
N THR A 180 -5.65 -6.48 19.45
CA THR A 180 -6.52 -7.56 19.00
C THR A 180 -7.57 -7.04 18.02
N SER A 181 -7.76 -7.74 16.91
CA SER A 181 -8.80 -7.49 15.92
C SER A 181 -9.74 -8.68 15.76
N GLY A 182 -10.40 -8.78 14.60
CA GLY A 182 -11.12 -9.97 14.19
C GLY A 182 -10.21 -11.02 13.56
N HIS A 183 -10.75 -11.88 12.72
CA HIS A 183 -10.02 -12.92 11.99
C HIS A 183 -9.71 -12.50 10.54
N GLU A 184 -8.62 -13.04 9.99
CA GLU A 184 -8.16 -12.84 8.61
C GLU A 184 -8.09 -11.34 8.23
N THR A 185 -7.18 -10.58 8.84
CA THR A 185 -7.11 -9.11 8.66
C THR A 185 -6.31 -8.72 7.42
N GLU A 186 -6.88 -7.82 6.62
CA GLU A 186 -6.31 -7.51 5.29
C GLU A 186 -5.93 -6.05 5.10
N GLY A 187 -6.85 -5.11 5.31
CA GLY A 187 -6.62 -3.70 5.06
C GLY A 187 -6.53 -2.89 6.34
N ILE A 188 -5.63 -1.89 6.35
CA ILE A 188 -5.60 -0.83 7.37
C ILE A 188 -5.83 0.51 6.67
N GLU A 189 -6.72 1.34 7.20
CA GLU A 189 -6.90 2.73 6.81
C GLU A 189 -7.01 3.65 8.03
N PHE A 190 -6.74 4.95 7.85
CA PHE A 190 -6.87 5.95 8.90
C PHE A 190 -7.97 6.96 8.63
N SER A 191 -8.50 7.58 9.69
CA SER A 191 -9.25 8.83 9.56
C SER A 191 -8.35 9.97 9.07
N ARG A 192 -8.98 11.00 8.51
CA ARG A 192 -8.28 12.16 7.93
C ARG A 192 -7.34 12.85 8.93
N ASP A 193 -7.78 12.95 10.19
CA ASP A 193 -6.99 13.48 11.31
C ASP A 193 -5.98 12.47 11.88
N GLY A 194 -6.03 11.22 11.45
CA GLY A 194 -5.18 10.14 11.93
C GLY A 194 -5.46 9.67 13.35
N GLN A 195 -6.60 10.03 13.93
CA GLN A 195 -6.97 9.64 15.29
C GLN A 195 -7.61 8.24 15.36
N MET A 196 -8.20 7.78 14.25
CA MET A 196 -8.84 6.48 14.13
C MET A 196 -8.12 5.60 13.12
N MET A 197 -7.99 4.32 13.45
CA MET A 197 -7.50 3.25 12.59
C MET A 197 -8.64 2.27 12.34
N LEU A 198 -8.89 1.96 11.07
CA LEU A 198 -9.92 1.04 10.62
C LEU A 198 -9.24 -0.18 10.01
N VAL A 199 -9.74 -1.37 10.37
CA VAL A 199 -9.17 -2.64 9.97
C VAL A 199 -10.27 -3.55 9.46
N THR A 200 -10.11 -4.07 8.24
CA THR A 200 -11.03 -5.06 7.67
C THR A 200 -10.69 -6.45 8.22
N ASN A 201 -11.70 -7.16 8.71
CA ASN A 201 -11.58 -8.52 9.22
C ASN A 201 -12.38 -9.43 8.30
N GLU A 202 -11.68 -10.17 7.43
CA GLU A 202 -12.28 -10.95 6.37
C GLU A 202 -13.12 -12.10 6.93
N GLY A 203 -12.59 -12.81 7.92
CA GLY A 203 -13.23 -13.99 8.51
C GLY A 203 -14.50 -13.68 9.30
N ASP A 204 -14.66 -12.42 9.73
CA ASP A 204 -15.77 -11.99 10.59
C ASP A 204 -16.81 -11.13 9.86
N ASP A 205 -16.60 -10.79 8.59
CA ASP A 205 -17.43 -9.85 7.85
C ASP A 205 -17.57 -8.47 8.54
N THR A 206 -16.48 -7.95 9.09
CA THR A 206 -16.50 -6.67 9.84
C THR A 206 -15.40 -5.69 9.46
N VAL A 207 -15.61 -4.42 9.84
CA VAL A 207 -14.54 -3.42 9.99
C VAL A 207 -14.44 -3.01 11.45
N SER A 208 -13.28 -3.22 12.07
CA SER A 208 -13.01 -2.77 13.43
C SER A 208 -12.31 -1.41 13.44
N ILE A 209 -12.67 -0.56 14.41
CA ILE A 209 -12.23 0.82 14.51
C ILE A 209 -11.61 1.03 15.88
N TYR A 210 -10.41 1.61 15.91
CA TYR A 210 -9.61 1.81 17.11
C TYR A 210 -9.07 3.24 17.17
N HIS A 211 -8.80 3.73 18.38
CA HIS A 211 -7.92 4.89 18.54
C HIS A 211 -6.52 4.52 18.06
N THR A 212 -6.01 5.24 17.07
CA THR A 212 -4.78 4.87 16.33
C THR A 212 -3.57 4.65 17.24
N ARG A 213 -3.37 5.51 18.26
CA ARG A 213 -2.17 5.42 19.10
C ARG A 213 -2.28 4.41 20.24
N THR A 214 -3.46 4.29 20.84
CA THR A 214 -3.66 3.48 22.04
C THR A 214 -4.15 2.07 21.70
N GLY A 215 -4.69 1.86 20.51
CA GLY A 215 -5.35 0.62 20.13
C GLY A 215 -6.67 0.40 20.86
N ALA A 216 -7.17 1.38 21.61
CA ALA A 216 -8.44 1.23 22.33
C ALA A 216 -9.60 1.10 21.33
N PRO A 217 -10.49 0.10 21.47
CA PRO A 217 -11.59 -0.10 20.55
C PRO A 217 -12.59 1.05 20.62
N ILE A 218 -13.05 1.49 19.45
CA ILE A 218 -14.09 2.52 19.28
C ILE A 218 -15.40 1.85 18.86
N ARG A 219 -15.36 1.05 17.79
CA ARG A 219 -16.55 0.45 17.20
C ARG A 219 -16.20 -0.72 16.29
N THR A 220 -17.14 -1.64 16.10
CA THR A 220 -17.10 -2.65 15.05
C THR A 220 -18.32 -2.48 14.15
N VAL A 221 -18.09 -2.32 12.85
CA VAL A 221 -19.12 -2.24 11.82
C VAL A 221 -19.33 -3.65 11.27
N LYS A 222 -20.54 -4.19 11.41
CA LYS A 222 -20.93 -5.46 10.79
C LYS A 222 -21.32 -5.20 9.34
N LEU A 223 -20.76 -5.99 8.43
CA LEU A 223 -21.11 -5.96 7.01
C LEU A 223 -22.05 -7.12 6.68
N ALA A 224 -22.43 -7.22 5.40
CA ALA A 224 -23.25 -8.32 4.92
C ALA A 224 -22.51 -9.66 5.13
N ALA A 225 -23.21 -10.66 5.66
CA ALA A 225 -22.65 -11.98 5.93
C ALA A 225 -22.13 -12.66 4.64
N GLY A 226 -20.99 -13.33 4.74
CA GLY A 226 -20.25 -13.85 3.60
C GLY A 226 -19.59 -12.77 2.74
N GLY A 227 -19.47 -11.55 3.25
CA GLY A 227 -18.88 -10.37 2.62
C GLY A 227 -17.40 -10.53 2.32
N ARG A 228 -16.62 -11.01 3.30
CA ARG A 228 -15.16 -11.10 3.26
C ARG A 228 -14.52 -9.76 2.87
N PRO A 229 -14.55 -8.75 3.76
CA PRO A 229 -13.98 -7.44 3.47
C PRO A 229 -12.47 -7.50 3.30
N ARG A 230 -11.94 -6.88 2.24
CA ARG A 230 -10.50 -6.87 1.91
C ARG A 230 -9.92 -5.46 1.97
N GLY A 231 -9.94 -4.75 0.85
CA GLY A 231 -9.42 -3.40 0.72
C GLY A 231 -10.34 -2.37 1.38
N ILE A 232 -9.73 -1.35 1.99
CA ILE A 232 -10.40 -0.19 2.56
C ILE A 232 -9.66 1.08 2.15
N ARG A 233 -10.41 2.12 1.75
CA ARG A 233 -9.83 3.43 1.42
C ARG A 233 -10.74 4.58 1.86
N LEU A 234 -10.16 5.61 2.48
CA LEU A 234 -10.86 6.86 2.76
C LEU A 234 -11.00 7.70 1.48
N SER A 235 -12.17 8.31 1.28
CA SER A 235 -12.41 9.26 0.20
C SER A 235 -11.57 10.54 0.38
N PRO A 236 -11.14 11.22 -0.70
CA PRO A 236 -10.27 12.41 -0.58
C PRO A 236 -10.88 13.56 0.23
N ASP A 237 -12.20 13.69 0.24
CA ASP A 237 -12.93 14.66 1.06
C ASP A 237 -13.09 14.24 2.53
N GLY A 238 -12.66 13.02 2.88
CA GLY A 238 -12.68 12.48 4.23
C GLY A 238 -14.06 12.04 4.73
N LYS A 239 -15.07 11.97 3.85
CA LYS A 239 -16.46 11.72 4.24
C LYS A 239 -16.88 10.26 4.21
N HIS A 240 -16.20 9.43 3.42
CA HIS A 240 -16.60 8.04 3.24
C HIS A 240 -15.41 7.09 3.24
N TYR A 241 -15.59 5.92 3.84
CA TYR A 241 -14.71 4.77 3.59
C TYR A 241 -15.34 3.88 2.54
N VAL A 242 -14.55 3.44 1.55
CA VAL A 242 -14.96 2.42 0.59
C VAL A 242 -14.31 1.10 0.99
N VAL A 243 -15.10 0.04 1.13
CA VAL A 243 -14.64 -1.30 1.52
C VAL A 243 -15.09 -2.33 0.50
N THR A 244 -14.15 -3.08 -0.07
CA THR A 244 -14.46 -4.18 -1.01
C THR A 244 -14.92 -5.42 -0.25
N LEU A 245 -15.91 -6.13 -0.81
CA LEU A 245 -16.45 -7.38 -0.30
C LEU A 245 -16.20 -8.48 -1.33
N GLU A 246 -15.11 -9.24 -1.15
CA GLU A 246 -14.56 -10.12 -2.17
C GLU A 246 -15.58 -11.17 -2.64
N SER A 247 -16.20 -11.86 -1.69
CA SER A 247 -17.09 -12.99 -1.97
C SER A 247 -18.45 -12.57 -2.51
N LEU A 248 -18.87 -11.34 -2.23
CA LEU A 248 -20.15 -10.82 -2.70
C LEU A 248 -20.05 -10.06 -4.03
N SER A 249 -18.84 -9.84 -4.55
CA SER A 249 -18.61 -9.03 -5.76
C SER A 249 -19.24 -7.65 -5.64
N LYS A 250 -18.97 -6.98 -4.51
CA LYS A 250 -19.48 -5.65 -4.19
C LYS A 250 -18.39 -4.79 -3.53
N PHE A 251 -18.61 -3.49 -3.47
CA PHE A 251 -18.05 -2.67 -2.40
C PHE A 251 -19.16 -1.93 -1.66
N VAL A 252 -18.89 -1.55 -0.42
CA VAL A 252 -19.75 -0.70 0.40
C VAL A 252 -19.10 0.65 0.63
N VAL A 253 -19.94 1.68 0.77
CA VAL A 253 -19.56 3.03 1.16
C VAL A 253 -20.09 3.24 2.57
N ILE A 254 -19.19 3.55 3.48
CA ILE A 254 -19.46 3.75 4.90
C ILE A 254 -19.24 5.22 5.22
N ASP A 255 -20.21 5.89 5.85
CA ASP A 255 -20.05 7.26 6.32
C ASP A 255 -18.95 7.33 7.40
N ALA A 256 -17.99 8.24 7.22
CA ALA A 256 -16.81 8.33 8.08
C ALA A 256 -17.10 8.91 9.48
N HIS A 257 -18.28 9.52 9.68
CA HIS A 257 -18.70 10.07 10.96
C HIS A 257 -19.64 9.13 11.72
N THR A 258 -20.62 8.54 11.04
CA THR A 258 -21.63 7.68 11.67
C THR A 258 -21.25 6.20 11.63
N PHE A 259 -20.31 5.81 10.76
CA PHE A 259 -19.94 4.42 10.48
C PHE A 259 -21.09 3.54 9.99
N GLU A 260 -22.11 4.15 9.40
CA GLU A 260 -23.21 3.44 8.75
C GLU A 260 -22.89 3.18 7.28
N VAL A 261 -23.30 2.01 6.79
CA VAL A 261 -23.25 1.71 5.35
C VAL A 261 -24.32 2.56 4.66
N VAL A 262 -23.89 3.52 3.84
CA VAL A 262 -24.77 4.45 3.12
C VAL A 262 -25.00 4.04 1.66
N LYS A 263 -24.14 3.18 1.11
CA LYS A 263 -24.29 2.66 -0.25
C LYS A 263 -23.64 1.28 -0.38
N THR A 264 -24.22 0.46 -1.26
CA THR A 264 -23.63 -0.80 -1.73
C THR A 264 -23.61 -0.76 -3.26
N VAL A 265 -22.50 -1.13 -3.86
CA VAL A 265 -22.28 -1.05 -5.31
C VAL A 265 -21.77 -2.39 -5.81
N ASP A 266 -22.34 -2.85 -6.93
CA ASP A 266 -21.90 -4.07 -7.59
C ASP A 266 -20.54 -3.88 -8.26
N THR A 267 -19.70 -4.89 -8.11
CA THR A 267 -18.44 -5.03 -8.83
C THR A 267 -18.45 -6.32 -9.64
N LYS A 268 -17.38 -6.53 -10.40
CA LYS A 268 -17.01 -7.82 -10.95
C LYS A 268 -16.39 -8.72 -9.89
N LEU A 269 -16.08 -9.96 -10.29
CA LEU A 269 -15.72 -11.04 -9.39
C LEU A 269 -14.43 -10.77 -8.60
N GLY A 270 -14.52 -10.99 -7.29
CA GLY A 270 -13.39 -10.92 -6.36
C GLY A 270 -12.74 -9.54 -6.27
N PRO A 271 -13.49 -8.47 -5.93
CA PRO A 271 -12.90 -7.16 -5.66
C PRO A 271 -11.96 -7.27 -4.46
N TYR A 272 -10.74 -6.73 -4.59
CA TYR A 272 -9.71 -6.81 -3.57
C TYR A 272 -9.18 -5.43 -3.20
N GLY A 273 -8.14 -4.92 -3.88
CA GLY A 273 -7.64 -3.58 -3.66
C GLY A 273 -8.60 -2.51 -4.16
N VAL A 274 -8.64 -1.39 -3.45
CA VAL A 274 -9.43 -0.21 -3.80
C VAL A 274 -8.64 1.05 -3.52
N ALA A 275 -8.65 2.01 -4.45
CA ALA A 275 -8.07 3.32 -4.23
C ALA A 275 -8.71 4.40 -5.12
N PHE A 276 -8.74 5.63 -4.64
CA PHE A 276 -9.15 6.78 -5.46
C PHE A 276 -7.99 7.21 -6.35
N GLY A 277 -8.26 7.74 -7.55
CA GLY A 277 -7.24 8.41 -8.33
C GLY A 277 -6.71 9.67 -7.63
N PRO A 278 -5.53 10.20 -8.00
CA PRO A 278 -4.90 11.36 -7.34
C PRO A 278 -5.80 12.60 -7.19
N ASN A 279 -6.70 12.83 -8.15
CA ASN A 279 -7.64 13.95 -8.14
C ASN A 279 -9.00 13.63 -7.49
N GLY A 280 -9.20 12.40 -7.00
CA GLY A 280 -10.44 11.93 -6.40
C GLY A 280 -11.63 11.75 -7.34
N GLN A 281 -11.48 12.05 -8.64
CA GLN A 281 -12.60 11.97 -9.59
C GLN A 281 -12.97 10.53 -9.96
N ARG A 282 -12.06 9.58 -9.72
CA ARG A 282 -12.25 8.17 -10.05
C ARG A 282 -11.91 7.29 -8.86
N LEU A 283 -12.61 6.17 -8.75
CA LEU A 283 -12.33 5.09 -7.82
C LEU A 283 -11.96 3.85 -8.64
N PHE A 284 -10.88 3.19 -8.25
CA PHE A 284 -10.37 2.00 -8.92
C PHE A 284 -10.54 0.81 -7.98
N VAL A 285 -11.00 -0.32 -8.52
CA VAL A 285 -11.19 -1.57 -7.78
C VAL A 285 -10.57 -2.71 -8.58
N ALA A 286 -9.65 -3.45 -7.98
CA ALA A 286 -9.09 -4.65 -8.60
C ALA A 286 -10.07 -5.82 -8.43
N ALA A 287 -10.85 -6.15 -9.47
CA ALA A 287 -11.69 -7.35 -9.52
C ALA A 287 -10.84 -8.54 -9.97
N ALA A 288 -10.11 -9.09 -9.01
CA ALA A 288 -8.98 -9.99 -9.22
C ALA A 288 -9.34 -11.31 -9.93
N ARG A 289 -10.55 -11.84 -9.67
CA ARG A 289 -11.03 -13.09 -10.27
C ARG A 289 -11.59 -12.89 -11.68
N ASP A 290 -12.08 -11.70 -11.97
CA ASP A 290 -12.51 -11.31 -13.32
C ASP A 290 -11.35 -10.83 -14.21
N ARG A 291 -10.17 -10.58 -13.62
CA ARG A 291 -8.94 -10.11 -14.30
C ARG A 291 -9.11 -8.72 -14.89
N VAL A 292 -9.77 -7.83 -14.15
CA VAL A 292 -9.94 -6.43 -14.54
C VAL A 292 -9.69 -5.50 -13.35
N VAL A 293 -9.22 -4.30 -13.65
CA VAL A 293 -9.40 -3.14 -12.77
C VAL A 293 -10.66 -2.42 -13.23
N GLN A 294 -11.65 -2.31 -12.37
CA GLN A 294 -12.84 -1.53 -12.63
C GLN A 294 -12.62 -0.09 -12.22
N VAL A 295 -13.13 0.84 -13.03
CA VAL A 295 -13.12 2.27 -12.77
C VAL A 295 -14.55 2.72 -12.52
N PHE A 296 -14.75 3.47 -11.45
CA PHE A 296 -16.00 4.09 -11.07
C PHE A 296 -15.81 5.60 -10.95
N ASP A 297 -16.90 6.36 -11.02
CA ASP A 297 -16.90 7.76 -10.62
C ASP A 297 -16.59 7.87 -9.12
N GLY A 298 -15.69 8.77 -8.74
CA GLY A 298 -15.22 8.90 -7.35
C GLY A 298 -16.24 9.54 -6.40
N HIS A 299 -17.33 10.10 -6.91
CA HIS A 299 -18.37 10.73 -6.10
C HIS A 299 -19.69 9.97 -6.19
N THR A 300 -20.13 9.62 -7.40
CA THR A 300 -21.40 8.91 -7.60
C THR A 300 -21.22 7.40 -7.46
N TYR A 301 -20.00 6.87 -7.54
CA TYR A 301 -19.71 5.43 -7.56
C TYR A 301 -20.35 4.67 -8.74
N GLU A 302 -20.76 5.39 -9.78
CA GLU A 302 -21.26 4.77 -11.01
C GLU A 302 -20.10 4.13 -11.78
N HIS A 303 -20.35 2.97 -12.39
CA HIS A 303 -19.34 2.29 -13.21
C HIS A 303 -18.99 3.12 -14.45
N VAL A 304 -17.70 3.18 -14.78
CA VAL A 304 -17.15 3.95 -15.90
C VAL A 304 -16.46 3.05 -16.91
N ALA A 305 -15.61 2.12 -16.46
CA ALA A 305 -14.82 1.28 -17.36
C ALA A 305 -14.37 -0.01 -16.68
N ASP A 306 -14.08 -1.03 -17.49
CA ASP A 306 -13.33 -2.21 -17.08
C ASP A 306 -12.02 -2.27 -17.87
N VAL A 307 -10.90 -2.39 -17.16
CA VAL A 307 -9.57 -2.40 -17.75
C VAL A 307 -8.96 -3.79 -17.61
N PRO A 308 -8.70 -4.51 -18.71
CA PRO A 308 -8.09 -5.84 -18.64
C PRO A 308 -6.72 -5.81 -17.97
N VAL A 309 -6.49 -6.73 -17.04
CA VAL A 309 -5.21 -6.98 -16.38
C VAL A 309 -4.92 -8.48 -16.31
N GLY A 310 -3.83 -8.85 -15.64
CA GLY A 310 -3.45 -10.23 -15.41
C GLY A 310 -4.31 -10.98 -14.39
N GLN A 311 -3.78 -12.11 -13.92
CA GLN A 311 -4.40 -12.99 -12.94
C GLN A 311 -3.97 -12.62 -11.51
N ARG A 312 -4.94 -12.65 -10.58
CA ARG A 312 -4.74 -12.36 -9.14
C ARG A 312 -4.04 -11.02 -8.92
N CYS A 313 -4.63 -9.97 -9.47
CA CYS A 313 -4.21 -8.60 -9.24
C CYS A 313 -4.86 -8.08 -7.96
N TRP A 314 -4.06 -7.78 -6.94
CA TRP A 314 -4.59 -7.42 -5.61
C TRP A 314 -4.35 -5.97 -5.27
N HIS A 315 -3.09 -5.53 -5.34
CA HIS A 315 -2.70 -4.18 -4.97
C HIS A 315 -2.21 -3.39 -6.17
N PHE A 316 -2.39 -2.08 -6.09
CA PHE A 316 -1.96 -1.15 -7.11
C PHE A 316 -1.61 0.19 -6.49
N SER A 317 -0.72 0.92 -7.15
CA SER A 317 -0.37 2.30 -6.81
C SER A 317 -0.28 3.12 -8.09
N PHE A 318 -0.51 4.42 -7.98
CA PHE A 318 -0.29 5.34 -9.08
C PHE A 318 1.19 5.72 -9.14
N THR A 319 1.66 6.10 -10.32
CA THR A 319 2.92 6.83 -10.43
C THR A 319 2.82 8.18 -9.69
N PRO A 320 3.94 8.76 -9.23
CA PRO A 320 3.92 10.00 -8.44
C PRO A 320 3.29 11.18 -9.20
N ASP A 321 3.39 11.19 -10.53
CA ASP A 321 2.74 12.18 -11.40
C ASP A 321 1.25 11.89 -11.67
N GLY A 322 0.73 10.79 -11.15
CA GLY A 322 -0.66 10.35 -11.33
C GLY A 322 -1.00 9.84 -12.73
N SER A 323 -0.03 9.75 -13.64
CA SER A 323 -0.30 9.47 -15.06
C SER A 323 -0.50 8.00 -15.37
N LYS A 324 0.00 7.09 -14.51
CA LYS A 324 -0.14 5.63 -14.70
C LYS A 324 -0.62 4.94 -13.44
N LEU A 325 -1.32 3.84 -13.64
CA LEU A 325 -1.70 2.89 -12.60
C LEU A 325 -0.85 1.63 -12.75
N MET A 326 -0.12 1.26 -11.69
CA MET A 326 0.71 0.06 -11.66
C MET A 326 0.05 -0.99 -10.79
N VAL A 327 -0.23 -2.16 -11.36
CA VAL A 327 -1.05 -3.20 -10.75
C VAL A 327 -0.23 -4.47 -10.58
N ALA A 328 0.00 -4.89 -9.33
CA ALA A 328 0.72 -6.12 -9.03
C ALA A 328 -0.19 -7.34 -9.22
N CYS A 329 0.15 -8.21 -10.17
CA CYS A 329 -0.65 -9.36 -10.58
C CYS A 329 0.09 -10.67 -10.31
N GLY A 330 -0.20 -11.25 -9.15
CA GLY A 330 0.63 -12.31 -8.60
C GLY A 330 0.57 -13.63 -9.35
N ARG A 331 -0.54 -14.02 -9.99
CA ARG A 331 -0.57 -15.24 -10.82
C ARG A 331 -0.07 -15.00 -12.25
N SER A 332 0.18 -13.74 -12.59
CA SER A 332 0.86 -13.36 -13.83
C SER A 332 2.35 -13.10 -13.66
N ASP A 333 2.88 -13.25 -12.44
CA ASP A 333 4.30 -13.03 -12.11
C ASP A 333 4.83 -11.68 -12.62
N ALA A 334 3.98 -10.64 -12.57
CA ALA A 334 4.22 -9.37 -13.23
C ALA A 334 3.46 -8.19 -12.62
N VAL A 335 3.90 -6.98 -12.99
CA VAL A 335 3.16 -5.73 -12.81
C VAL A 335 2.61 -5.26 -14.15
N TYR A 336 1.33 -4.90 -14.17
CA TYR A 336 0.67 -4.30 -15.33
C TYR A 336 0.66 -2.79 -15.18
N VAL A 337 1.03 -2.06 -16.23
CA VAL A 337 1.04 -0.60 -16.28
C VAL A 337 -0.08 -0.16 -17.19
N LEU A 338 -0.96 0.67 -16.65
CA LEU A 338 -2.12 1.22 -17.35
C LEU A 338 -2.02 2.74 -17.40
N ASP A 339 -2.51 3.36 -18.47
CA ASP A 339 -2.70 4.81 -18.52
C ASP A 339 -3.85 5.22 -17.60
N ALA A 340 -3.61 6.11 -16.65
CA ALA A 340 -4.59 6.44 -15.61
C ALA A 340 -5.79 7.27 -16.12
N LYS A 341 -5.71 7.82 -17.34
CA LYS A 341 -6.74 8.71 -17.90
C LYS A 341 -7.55 8.02 -18.99
N SER A 342 -6.87 7.37 -19.94
CA SER A 342 -7.48 6.66 -21.07
C SER A 342 -7.79 5.20 -20.75
N TYR A 343 -7.29 4.70 -19.62
CA TYR A 343 -7.47 3.33 -19.15
C TYR A 343 -6.93 2.27 -20.11
N GLN A 344 -5.97 2.64 -20.96
CA GLN A 344 -5.34 1.71 -21.89
C GLN A 344 -4.21 0.95 -21.21
N PRO A 345 -4.11 -0.38 -21.41
CA PRO A 345 -2.91 -1.12 -21.04
C PRO A 345 -1.70 -0.63 -21.82
N LEU A 346 -0.61 -0.33 -21.13
CA LEU A 346 0.61 0.23 -21.71
C LEU A 346 1.75 -0.78 -21.75
N LYS A 347 1.96 -1.51 -20.65
CA LYS A 347 3.12 -2.38 -20.49
C LYS A 347 2.85 -3.48 -19.46
N GLN A 348 3.57 -4.58 -19.60
CA GLN A 348 3.72 -5.60 -18.56
C GLN A 348 5.20 -5.68 -18.18
N ILE A 349 5.49 -5.65 -16.89
CA ILE A 349 6.83 -5.77 -16.31
C ILE A 349 6.89 -7.10 -15.57
N GLY A 350 7.61 -8.08 -16.15
CA GLY A 350 7.72 -9.44 -15.62
C GLY A 350 8.82 -9.61 -14.57
N GLU A 351 9.24 -10.86 -14.38
CA GLU A 351 10.32 -11.26 -13.45
C GLU A 351 9.98 -10.96 -11.97
N LEU A 352 8.69 -10.92 -11.65
CA LEU A 352 8.15 -10.65 -10.31
C LEU A 352 7.25 -11.80 -9.87
N PRO A 353 7.81 -13.00 -9.61
CA PRO A 353 7.03 -14.20 -9.33
C PRO A 353 6.16 -14.03 -8.08
N LEU A 354 4.86 -14.26 -8.17
CA LEU A 354 3.89 -13.92 -7.12
C LEU A 354 4.04 -12.49 -6.60
N ALA A 355 4.06 -11.50 -7.51
CA ALA A 355 3.89 -10.09 -7.17
C ALA A 355 2.65 -9.88 -6.27
N TRP A 356 2.79 -9.07 -5.22
CA TRP A 356 1.75 -8.90 -4.21
C TRP A 356 1.41 -7.43 -3.99
N GLY A 357 2.26 -6.70 -3.27
CA GLY A 357 2.07 -5.29 -2.93
C GLY A 357 2.92 -4.40 -3.82
N ILE A 358 2.50 -3.16 -4.02
CA ILE A 358 3.24 -2.15 -4.77
C ILE A 358 3.07 -0.77 -4.15
N VAL A 359 4.16 -0.03 -4.00
CA VAL A 359 4.20 1.37 -3.54
C VAL A 359 5.16 2.17 -4.40
N THR A 360 4.98 3.49 -4.49
CA THR A 360 5.87 4.38 -5.26
C THR A 360 6.59 5.40 -4.37
N TYR A 361 7.77 5.84 -4.81
CA TYR A 361 8.48 6.98 -4.24
C TYR A 361 8.93 7.96 -5.35
N PRO A 362 8.71 9.28 -5.23
CA PRO A 362 7.89 9.96 -4.22
C PRO A 362 6.49 9.35 -4.07
N HIS A 363 5.87 9.46 -2.89
CA HIS A 363 4.55 8.86 -2.68
C HIS A 363 3.55 9.45 -3.66
N SER A 364 2.69 8.60 -4.24
CA SER A 364 1.59 9.06 -5.08
C SER A 364 0.31 9.25 -4.27
N ASP A 365 -0.41 10.33 -4.52
CA ASP A 365 -1.76 10.52 -4.00
C ASP A 365 -2.71 9.50 -4.61
N GLY A 366 -3.59 8.91 -3.78
CA GLY A 366 -4.56 7.93 -4.27
C GLY A 366 -4.02 6.50 -4.43
N SER A 367 -2.81 6.26 -3.95
CA SER A 367 -2.25 4.92 -3.80
C SER A 367 -2.77 4.19 -2.55
N ILE A 368 -2.46 2.90 -2.42
CA ILE A 368 -2.75 2.14 -1.20
C ILE A 368 -1.97 2.65 0.02
N GLU A 369 -0.82 3.30 -0.18
CA GLU A 369 0.04 3.83 0.86
C GLU A 369 -0.30 5.25 1.33
N SER A 370 -0.99 6.07 0.51
CA SER A 370 -1.05 7.53 0.71
C SER A 370 -1.51 7.97 2.12
N HIS A 371 -0.86 9.04 2.61
CA HIS A 371 -0.70 9.46 4.01
C HIS A 371 -1.74 10.45 4.51
#